data_AF-A0A2I0HUM1-F1
#
_entry.id   AF-A0A2I0HUM1-F1
#
_cell.length_a   1.000
_cell.length_b   1.000
_cell.length_c   1.000
_cell.angle_alpha   90.00
_cell.angle_beta   90.00
_cell.angle_gamma   90.00
#
_symmetry.space_group_name_H-M   'P 1'
#
loop_
_entity.id
_entity.type
_entity.pdbx_description
1 polymer ?
#
loop_
_entity_poly.entity_id
_entity_poly.type
_entity_poly.pdbx_seq_one_letter_code
_entity_poly.pdbx_strand_id
1 'polypeptide(L)'
;MDEVEVPSYFLCPISLEIMNDPVTVPTGITYNRESIERWLFSSSASSRNHTCPVTKQPVPPDCELTPNHTLRRLIQSWCVINASKGVERIPTPKPPVSRAQVTKLIRDAAKSPQTKLGCLRRLKSIASQSDANKRCIEAAGALEFLASVIHEASCGNGLVTPLIDEALSVLYSLHVSEAKLRNIVDVEIVESLAIIMQTGTYDSRAYAVMLLNKMLEVAEPAQLTCLADWLFTEVVQVLRDRISQRATKAALKLLIHLSPLGRNRIKVVAAGAMPVLLELLLEHNSLASEHIRVCEMVLTAMDILCRSAEGRAELLSHEAGIAVVSKKILRVSHAASERAVRILLSVSRFSGTPRVLEEMLQVGVVTKLCLVLQVECSSRTKETATEILRMNARTWNNSPCVPRSLLSWYPN
;
A
#
# COMPACT_ATOMS: atom_id res chain seq x y z
N MET A 1 47.57 7.75 16.69
CA MET A 1 46.80 6.72 17.42
C MET A 1 46.79 5.52 16.51
N ASP A 2 47.39 4.41 16.94
CA ASP A 2 47.40 3.18 16.14
C ASP A 2 45.95 2.70 16.00
N GLU A 3 45.47 2.67 14.76
CA GLU A 3 44.14 2.19 14.42
C GLU A 3 44.08 0.70 14.76
N VAL A 4 43.08 0.28 15.55
CA VAL A 4 42.99 -1.11 15.99
C VAL A 4 42.58 -1.97 14.81
N GLU A 5 43.51 -2.78 14.31
CA GLU A 5 43.21 -3.71 13.22
C GLU A 5 42.20 -4.78 13.68
N VAL A 6 41.05 -4.82 13.01
CA VAL A 6 40.00 -5.79 13.27
C VAL A 6 40.37 -7.12 12.58
N PRO A 7 40.46 -8.24 13.31
CA PRO A 7 40.71 -9.52 12.68
C PRO A 7 39.65 -9.87 11.62
N SER A 8 40.09 -10.25 10.42
CA SER A 8 39.22 -10.46 9.26
C SER A 8 38.12 -11.52 9.50
N TYR A 9 38.38 -12.52 10.34
CA TYR A 9 37.40 -13.56 10.71
C TYR A 9 36.30 -13.07 11.66
N PHE A 10 36.38 -11.84 12.17
CA PHE A 10 35.27 -11.17 12.88
C PHE A 10 34.34 -10.41 11.95
N LEU A 11 34.75 -10.17 10.70
CA LEU A 11 33.99 -9.39 9.74
C LEU A 11 32.96 -10.27 9.02
N CYS A 12 31.75 -9.74 8.87
CA CYS A 12 30.70 -10.40 8.10
C CYS A 12 31.09 -10.39 6.61
N PRO A 13 31.07 -11.53 5.90
CA PRO A 13 31.41 -11.54 4.47
C PRO A 13 30.43 -10.78 3.57
N ILE A 14 29.28 -10.33 4.08
CA ILE A 14 28.29 -9.53 3.34
C ILE A 14 28.47 -8.05 3.63
N SER A 15 28.42 -7.63 4.90
CA SER A 15 28.49 -6.20 5.26
C SER A 15 29.92 -5.69 5.42
N LEU A 16 30.91 -6.58 5.54
CA LEU A 16 32.31 -6.26 5.84
C LEU A 16 32.53 -5.55 7.18
N GLU A 17 31.50 -5.55 8.04
CA GLU A 17 31.52 -5.01 9.41
C GLU A 17 31.67 -6.13 10.44
N ILE A 18 32.08 -5.79 11.66
CA ILE A 18 32.16 -6.75 12.78
C ILE A 18 30.80 -7.41 13.00
N MET A 19 30.79 -8.74 13.10
CA MET A 19 29.58 -9.51 13.37
C MET A 19 29.07 -9.29 14.79
N ASN A 20 27.94 -8.59 14.90
CA ASN A 20 27.26 -8.41 16.18
C ASN A 20 26.54 -9.67 16.65
N ASP A 21 25.91 -10.38 15.70
CA ASP A 21 25.26 -11.67 15.93
C ASP A 21 25.75 -12.72 14.92
N PRO A 22 26.90 -13.37 15.18
CA PRO A 22 27.46 -14.35 14.25
C PRO A 22 26.60 -15.63 14.20
N VAL A 23 26.19 -16.00 12.99
CA VAL A 23 25.40 -17.21 12.69
C VAL A 23 25.96 -17.95 11.49
N THR A 24 25.92 -19.27 11.56
CA THR A 24 26.48 -20.17 10.56
C THR A 24 25.35 -20.79 9.74
N VAL A 25 25.48 -20.70 8.41
CA VAL A 25 24.60 -21.39 7.45
C VAL A 25 25.06 -22.83 7.23
N PRO A 26 24.26 -23.73 6.64
CA PRO A 26 24.61 -25.14 6.44
C PRO A 26 25.89 -25.37 5.63
N THR A 27 26.28 -24.40 4.80
CA THR A 27 27.53 -24.44 4.02
C THR A 27 28.78 -24.16 4.88
N GLY A 28 28.63 -23.93 6.18
CA GLY A 28 29.71 -23.73 7.14
C GLY A 28 30.22 -22.29 7.28
N ILE A 29 29.73 -21.36 6.46
CA ILE A 29 30.16 -19.94 6.52
C ILE A 29 29.38 -19.19 7.59
N THR A 30 30.08 -18.33 8.34
CA THR A 30 29.47 -17.49 9.39
C THR A 30 29.27 -16.06 8.88
N TYR A 31 28.10 -15.50 9.18
CA TYR A 31 27.70 -14.14 8.80
C TYR A 31 27.12 -13.42 10.02
N ASN A 32 26.99 -12.10 9.93
CA ASN A 32 26.09 -11.37 10.81
C ASN A 32 24.63 -11.74 10.47
N ARG A 33 23.83 -12.10 11.47
CA ARG A 33 22.45 -12.60 11.30
C ARG A 33 21.61 -11.71 10.40
N GLU A 34 21.56 -10.42 10.67
CA GLU A 34 20.73 -9.48 9.92
C GLU A 34 21.12 -9.44 8.43
N SER A 35 22.42 -9.48 8.14
CA SER A 35 22.95 -9.43 6.77
C SER A 35 22.58 -10.68 5.99
N ILE A 36 22.73 -11.88 6.58
CA ILE A 36 22.41 -13.14 5.90
C ILE A 36 20.90 -13.37 5.81
N GLU A 37 20.12 -12.96 6.83
CA GLU A 37 18.67 -13.03 6.76
C GLU A 37 18.12 -12.10 5.67
N ARG A 38 18.64 -10.87 5.55
CA ARG A 38 18.27 -9.97 4.46
C ARG A 38 18.62 -10.57 3.10
N TRP A 39 19.76 -11.25 2.96
CA TRP A 39 20.16 -11.91 1.72
C TRP A 39 19.23 -13.08 1.35
N LEU A 40 18.95 -13.98 2.31
CA LEU A 40 18.16 -15.19 2.07
C LEU A 40 16.66 -14.92 1.96
N PHE A 41 16.15 -13.89 2.64
CA PHE A 41 14.72 -13.66 2.84
C PHE A 41 14.22 -12.29 2.34
N SER A 42 15.04 -11.51 1.63
CA SER A 42 14.61 -10.28 0.96
C SER A 42 13.49 -10.59 -0.05
N SER A 43 12.36 -9.90 0.10
CA SER A 43 11.08 -10.15 -0.59
C SER A 43 10.96 -9.53 -1.98
N SER A 44 12.05 -9.13 -2.63
CA SER A 44 11.98 -8.70 -4.03
C SER A 44 11.74 -9.91 -4.94
N ALA A 45 10.58 -9.94 -5.59
CA ALA A 45 10.06 -11.03 -6.43
C ALA A 45 10.98 -11.47 -7.59
N SER A 46 12.05 -10.73 -7.87
CA SER A 46 13.01 -10.97 -8.94
C SER A 46 14.31 -11.68 -8.53
N SER A 47 14.55 -11.95 -7.23
CA SER A 47 15.78 -12.62 -6.78
C SER A 47 15.64 -13.32 -5.42
N ARG A 48 14.95 -14.47 -5.38
CA ARG A 48 15.11 -15.39 -4.24
C ARG A 48 16.51 -15.99 -4.25
N ASN A 49 17.46 -15.32 -3.59
CA ASN A 49 18.82 -15.82 -3.42
C ASN A 49 18.89 -16.83 -2.26
N HIS A 50 18.30 -18.02 -2.44
CA HIS A 50 18.49 -19.16 -1.52
C HIS A 50 19.85 -19.82 -1.73
N THR A 51 20.90 -19.02 -1.80
CA THR A 51 22.27 -19.48 -1.98
C THR A 51 23.18 -18.79 -0.98
N CYS A 52 24.18 -19.51 -0.50
CA CYS A 52 25.21 -18.94 0.33
C CYS A 52 25.99 -17.87 -0.48
N PRO A 53 26.12 -16.62 0.01
CA PRO A 53 26.81 -15.55 -0.71
C PRO A 53 28.24 -15.90 -1.14
N VAL A 54 28.95 -16.67 -0.30
CA VAL A 54 30.36 -17.03 -0.49
C VAL A 54 30.49 -18.31 -1.31
N THR A 55 29.87 -19.41 -0.87
CA THR A 55 30.06 -20.71 -1.53
C THR A 55 29.19 -20.89 -2.77
N LYS A 56 28.19 -20.02 -2.99
CA LYS A 56 27.18 -20.10 -4.05
C LYS A 56 26.33 -21.39 -4.02
N GLN A 57 26.49 -22.22 -2.99
CA GLN A 57 25.70 -23.43 -2.80
C GLN A 57 24.29 -23.10 -2.32
N PRO A 58 23.28 -23.91 -2.69
CA PRO A 58 21.91 -23.72 -2.25
C PRO A 58 21.80 -23.89 -0.73
N VAL A 59 21.00 -23.02 -0.11
CA VAL A 59 20.64 -23.08 1.31
C VAL A 59 19.16 -23.47 1.40
N PRO A 60 18.78 -24.48 2.20
CA PRO A 60 17.39 -24.88 2.34
C PRO A 60 16.49 -23.70 2.74
N PRO A 61 15.29 -23.54 2.14
CA PRO A 61 14.39 -22.42 2.43
C PRO A 61 13.99 -22.31 3.90
N ASP A 62 13.83 -23.46 4.58
CA ASP A 62 13.43 -23.56 5.98
C ASP A 62 14.63 -23.74 6.93
N CYS A 63 15.83 -23.35 6.49
CA CYS A 63 17.02 -23.51 7.31
C CYS A 63 17.00 -22.58 8.53
N GLU A 64 17.09 -23.17 9.73
CA GLU A 64 17.40 -22.42 10.95
C GLU A 64 18.90 -22.09 10.99
N LEU A 65 19.22 -20.80 11.04
CA LEU A 65 20.58 -20.30 11.16
C LEU A 65 21.17 -20.70 12.52
N THR A 66 22.28 -21.42 12.51
CA THR A 66 22.91 -21.93 13.73
C THR A 66 23.73 -20.82 14.40
N PRO A 67 23.44 -20.38 15.63
CA PRO A 67 24.24 -19.35 16.30
C PRO A 67 25.69 -19.82 16.55
N ASN A 68 26.67 -19.00 16.17
CA ASN A 68 28.08 -19.27 16.45
C ASN A 68 28.50 -18.61 17.77
N HIS A 69 28.15 -19.27 18.88
CA HIS A 69 28.43 -18.75 20.22
C HIS A 69 29.93 -18.60 20.52
N THR A 70 30.77 -19.47 19.96
CA THR A 70 32.23 -19.40 20.13
C THR A 70 32.78 -18.13 19.49
N LEU A 71 32.45 -17.87 18.22
CA LEU A 71 32.91 -16.67 17.54
C LEU A 71 32.39 -15.41 18.22
N ARG A 72 31.13 -15.42 18.68
CA ARG A 72 30.56 -14.30 19.44
C ARG A 72 31.37 -14.00 20.70
N ARG A 73 31.73 -15.01 21.48
CA ARG A 73 32.56 -14.85 22.69
C ARG A 73 33.93 -14.28 22.36
N LEU A 74 34.55 -14.72 21.26
CA LEU A 74 35.84 -14.22 20.79
C LEU A 74 35.76 -12.73 20.40
N ILE A 75 34.75 -12.35 19.61
CA ILE A 75 34.49 -10.96 19.23
C ILE A 75 34.29 -10.09 20.47
N GLN A 76 33.44 -10.51 21.40
CA GLN A 76 33.18 -9.78 22.64
C GLN A 76 34.44 -9.63 23.50
N SER A 77 35.25 -10.69 23.61
CA SER A 77 36.54 -10.64 24.32
C SER A 77 37.51 -9.65 23.67
N TRP A 78 37.57 -9.64 22.33
CA TRP A 78 38.39 -8.70 21.58
C TRP A 78 37.94 -7.24 21.78
N CYS A 79 36.63 -6.98 21.81
CA CYS A 79 36.10 -5.66 22.13
C CYS A 79 36.52 -5.19 23.52
N VAL A 80 36.46 -6.08 24.53
CA VAL A 80 36.88 -5.75 25.91
C VAL A 80 38.36 -5.42 25.98
N ILE A 81 39.22 -6.20 25.31
CA ILE A 81 40.68 -5.97 25.30
C ILE A 81 41.03 -4.63 24.65
N ASN A 82 40.27 -4.20 23.63
CA ASN A 82 40.53 -2.97 22.89
C ASN A 82 39.66 -1.79 23.34
N ALA A 83 38.95 -1.91 24.46
CA ALA A 83 38.06 -0.85 24.96
C ALA A 83 38.80 0.47 25.25
N SER A 84 40.04 0.39 25.75
CA SER A 84 40.90 1.57 25.99
C SER A 84 41.32 2.29 24.71
N LYS A 85 41.19 1.63 23.55
CA LYS A 85 41.49 2.18 22.22
C LYS A 85 40.23 2.67 21.49
N GLY A 86 39.10 2.80 22.19
CA GLY A 86 37.84 3.30 21.65
C GLY A 86 36.93 2.25 21.02
N VAL A 87 37.25 0.95 21.16
CA VAL A 87 36.36 -0.12 20.67
C VAL A 87 35.20 -0.34 21.64
N GLU A 88 33.99 -0.10 21.19
CA GLU A 88 32.79 -0.33 22.01
C GLU A 88 32.48 -1.81 22.19
N ARG A 89 31.90 -2.15 23.34
CA ARG A 89 31.46 -3.51 23.64
C ARG A 89 30.16 -3.81 22.90
N ILE A 90 30.19 -4.84 22.06
CA ILE A 90 29.00 -5.37 21.40
C ILE A 90 28.12 -6.12 22.43
N PRO A 91 26.87 -5.69 22.66
CA PRO A 91 25.96 -6.36 23.59
C PRO A 91 25.55 -7.74 23.07
N THR A 92 25.22 -8.65 23.98
CA THR A 92 24.71 -9.97 23.58
C THR A 92 23.30 -9.81 23.02
N PRO A 93 23.02 -10.26 21.78
CA PRO A 93 21.67 -10.25 21.23
C PRO A 93 20.73 -11.08 22.12
N LYS A 94 19.52 -10.58 22.37
CA LYS A 94 18.50 -11.37 23.06
C LYS A 94 18.20 -12.62 22.22
N PRO A 95 18.13 -13.82 22.81
CA PRO A 95 17.80 -15.02 22.05
C PRO A 95 16.42 -14.84 21.40
N PRO A 96 16.26 -15.22 20.11
CA PRO A 96 14.98 -15.14 19.44
C PRO A 96 13.95 -16.04 20.14
N VAL A 97 12.68 -15.66 20.07
CA VAL A 97 11.61 -16.47 20.67
C VAL A 97 11.53 -17.82 19.95
N SER A 98 11.32 -18.91 20.68
CA SER A 98 11.15 -20.21 20.03
C SER A 98 9.71 -20.42 19.56
N ARG A 99 9.54 -21.17 18.46
CA ARG A 99 8.22 -21.51 17.92
C ARG A 99 7.33 -22.17 18.97
N ALA A 100 7.89 -23.08 19.76
CA ALA A 100 7.17 -23.77 20.84
C ALA A 100 6.62 -22.80 21.91
N GLN A 101 7.37 -21.74 22.25
CA GLN A 101 6.90 -20.72 23.19
C GLN A 101 5.71 -19.94 22.62
N VAL A 102 5.77 -19.56 21.34
CA VAL A 102 4.68 -18.83 20.68
C VAL A 102 3.44 -19.72 20.51
N THR A 103 3.60 -20.97 20.07
CA THR A 103 2.49 -21.92 19.95
C THR A 103 1.82 -22.18 21.31
N LYS A 104 2.61 -22.30 22.39
CA LYS A 104 2.05 -22.43 23.75
C LYS A 104 1.24 -21.19 24.12
N LEU A 105 1.78 -20.00 23.87
CA LEU A 105 1.12 -18.72 24.17
C LEU A 105 -0.24 -18.60 23.44
N ILE A 106 -0.29 -18.96 22.15
CA ILE A 106 -1.51 -18.97 21.34
C ILE A 106 -2.51 -20.00 21.89
N ARG A 107 -2.05 -21.22 22.18
CA ARG A 107 -2.90 -22.30 22.69
C ARG A 107 -3.51 -21.97 24.04
N ASP A 108 -2.75 -21.34 24.93
CA ASP A 108 -3.25 -20.93 26.23
C ASP A 108 -4.27 -19.78 26.10
N ALA A 109 -4.08 -18.87 25.15
CA ALA A 109 -5.02 -17.81 24.82
C ALA A 109 -6.35 -18.31 24.24
N ALA A 110 -6.31 -19.38 23.45
CA ALA A 110 -7.50 -19.99 22.86
C ALA A 110 -8.46 -20.58 23.91
N LYS A 111 -7.99 -20.89 25.12
CA LYS A 111 -8.80 -21.50 26.19
C LYS A 111 -9.70 -20.52 26.93
N SER A 112 -9.38 -19.22 26.94
CA SER A 112 -10.14 -18.23 27.70
C SER A 112 -10.11 -16.83 27.06
N PRO A 113 -11.27 -16.19 26.83
CA PRO A 113 -11.35 -14.83 26.27
C PRO A 113 -10.52 -13.79 27.03
N GLN A 114 -10.45 -13.90 28.36
CA GLN A 114 -9.73 -12.96 29.23
C GLN A 114 -8.22 -12.96 28.97
N THR A 115 -7.68 -14.09 28.51
CA THR A 115 -6.24 -14.26 28.26
C THR A 115 -5.81 -13.81 26.86
N LYS A 116 -6.77 -13.64 25.93
CA LYS A 116 -6.50 -13.25 24.54
C LYS A 116 -5.80 -11.90 24.45
N LEU A 117 -6.27 -10.88 25.18
CA LEU A 117 -5.66 -9.54 25.14
C LEU A 117 -4.19 -9.54 25.63
N GLY A 118 -3.91 -10.27 26.71
CA GLY A 118 -2.54 -10.43 27.22
C GLY A 118 -1.63 -11.15 26.22
N CYS A 119 -2.15 -12.17 25.53
CA CYS A 119 -1.45 -12.85 24.45
C CYS A 119 -1.14 -11.90 23.30
N LEU A 120 -2.11 -11.14 22.78
CA LEU A 120 -1.90 -10.21 21.67
C LEU A 120 -0.86 -9.14 22.00
N ARG A 121 -0.91 -8.54 23.19
CA ARG A 121 0.10 -7.57 23.64
C ARG A 121 1.50 -8.17 23.68
N ARG A 122 1.61 -9.43 24.10
CA ARG A 122 2.88 -10.15 24.11
C ARG A 122 3.36 -10.49 22.71
N LEU A 123 2.48 -10.92 21.80
CA LEU A 123 2.80 -11.12 20.39
C LEU A 123 3.29 -9.82 19.74
N LYS A 124 2.63 -8.69 20.01
CA LYS A 124 3.06 -7.36 19.55
C LYS A 124 4.47 -7.01 20.02
N SER A 125 4.75 -7.21 21.31
CA SER A 125 6.08 -6.97 21.90
C SER A 125 7.17 -7.89 21.32
N ILE A 126 6.83 -9.13 20.97
CA ILE A 126 7.75 -10.07 20.35
C ILE A 126 8.02 -9.67 18.89
N ALA A 127 6.97 -9.34 18.13
CA ALA A 127 7.03 -8.95 16.72
C ALA A 127 7.84 -7.66 16.50
N SER A 128 7.81 -6.73 17.46
CA SER A 128 8.56 -5.46 17.35
C SER A 128 10.06 -5.60 17.55
N GLN A 129 10.56 -6.76 18.00
CA GLN A 129 11.99 -6.94 18.32
C GLN A 129 12.85 -7.37 17.12
N SER A 130 12.31 -8.18 16.20
CA SER A 130 13.05 -8.64 15.02
C SER A 130 12.12 -9.23 13.94
N ASP A 131 12.56 -9.21 12.68
CA ASP A 131 11.83 -9.88 11.59
C ASP A 131 11.87 -11.41 11.73
N ALA A 132 12.94 -11.97 12.32
CA ALA A 132 12.99 -13.39 12.68
C ALA A 132 11.86 -13.77 13.65
N ASN A 133 11.56 -12.92 14.64
CA ASN A 133 10.44 -13.14 15.54
C ASN A 133 9.09 -13.08 14.82
N LYS A 134 8.91 -12.17 13.85
CA LYS A 134 7.68 -12.13 13.03
C LYS A 134 7.49 -13.43 12.25
N ARG A 135 8.55 -13.94 11.59
CA ARG A 135 8.51 -15.24 10.90
C ARG A 135 8.20 -16.39 11.84
N CYS A 136 8.75 -16.37 13.06
CA CYS A 136 8.48 -17.36 14.10
C CYS A 136 7.01 -17.31 14.56
N ILE A 137 6.45 -16.12 14.75
CA ILE A 137 5.03 -15.93 15.07
C ILE A 137 4.14 -16.49 13.95
N GLU A 138 4.45 -16.17 12.70
CA GLU A 138 3.71 -16.72 11.55
C GLU A 138 3.79 -18.25 11.50
N ALA A 139 4.99 -18.83 11.62
CA ALA A 139 5.20 -20.28 11.59
C ALA A 139 4.51 -21.01 12.76
N ALA A 140 4.20 -20.31 13.85
CA ALA A 140 3.48 -20.85 15.00
C ALA A 140 1.96 -20.94 14.81
N GLY A 141 1.41 -20.54 13.64
CA GLY A 141 -0.03 -20.54 13.36
C GLY A 141 -0.75 -19.32 13.93
N ALA A 142 -0.06 -18.19 14.05
CA ALA A 142 -0.65 -16.96 14.60
C ALA A 142 -1.67 -16.31 13.67
N LEU A 143 -1.60 -16.57 12.37
CA LEU A 143 -2.45 -15.88 11.40
C LEU A 143 -3.91 -16.32 11.53
N GLU A 144 -4.13 -17.62 11.61
CA GLU A 144 -5.44 -18.24 11.82
C GLU A 144 -6.03 -17.82 13.16
N PHE A 145 -5.20 -17.76 14.20
CA PHE A 145 -5.59 -17.26 15.52
C PHE A 145 -5.98 -15.77 15.49
N LEU A 146 -5.20 -14.92 14.81
CA LEU A 146 -5.52 -13.49 14.69
C LEU A 146 -6.80 -13.27 13.89
N ALA A 147 -6.98 -14.01 12.79
CA ALA A 147 -8.20 -13.96 11.99
C ALA A 147 -9.43 -14.40 12.80
N SER A 148 -9.34 -15.48 13.57
CA SER A 148 -10.44 -15.95 14.42
C SER A 148 -10.80 -14.92 15.50
N VAL A 149 -9.79 -14.28 16.12
CA VAL A 149 -10.01 -13.23 17.12
C VAL A 149 -10.71 -12.01 16.52
N ILE A 150 -10.31 -11.59 15.31
CA ILE A 150 -10.93 -10.48 14.58
C ILE A 150 -12.40 -10.82 14.28
N HIS A 151 -12.66 -12.04 13.79
CA HIS A 151 -14.00 -12.49 13.46
C HIS A 151 -14.91 -12.54 14.69
N GLU A 152 -14.50 -13.25 15.75
CA GLU A 152 -15.25 -13.37 17.01
C GLU A 152 -15.57 -11.99 17.63
N ALA A 153 -14.60 -11.07 17.61
CA ALA A 153 -14.77 -9.75 18.19
C ALA A 153 -15.66 -8.82 17.34
N SER A 154 -15.76 -9.07 16.04
CA SER A 154 -16.64 -8.33 15.13
C SER A 154 -18.11 -8.75 15.23
N CYS A 155 -18.38 -10.03 15.53
CA CYS A 155 -19.74 -10.59 15.62
C CYS A 155 -20.35 -10.50 17.04
N GLY A 156 -19.57 -10.17 18.07
CA GLY A 156 -20.03 -10.11 19.45
C GLY A 156 -20.97 -8.92 19.75
N ASN A 157 -21.88 -9.11 20.71
CA ASN A 157 -22.71 -8.04 21.27
C ASN A 157 -21.84 -7.02 22.04
N GLY A 158 -21.23 -6.10 21.32
CA GLY A 158 -20.32 -5.07 21.82
C GLY A 158 -18.92 -5.25 21.23
N LEU A 159 -18.49 -4.26 20.44
CA LEU A 159 -17.14 -4.21 19.89
C LEU A 159 -16.13 -4.19 21.06
N VAL A 160 -15.38 -5.27 21.26
CA VAL A 160 -14.27 -5.28 22.23
C VAL A 160 -13.09 -4.57 21.57
N THR A 161 -13.19 -3.25 21.46
CA THR A 161 -12.26 -2.36 20.74
C THR A 161 -10.78 -2.66 21.07
N PRO A 162 -10.37 -2.85 22.34
CA PRO A 162 -8.96 -3.12 22.65
C PRO A 162 -8.45 -4.47 22.13
N LEU A 163 -9.34 -5.45 21.90
CA LEU A 163 -8.93 -6.76 21.38
C LEU A 163 -8.72 -6.69 19.87
N ILE A 164 -9.62 -6.00 19.17
CA ILE A 164 -9.57 -5.79 17.72
C ILE A 164 -8.35 -4.94 17.34
N ASP A 165 -8.17 -3.80 18.01
CA ASP A 165 -7.06 -2.88 17.76
C ASP A 165 -5.71 -3.61 17.88
N GLU A 166 -5.54 -4.41 18.93
CA GLU A 166 -4.35 -5.20 19.15
C GLU A 166 -4.17 -6.30 18.09
N ALA A 167 -5.23 -7.04 17.76
CA ALA A 167 -5.16 -8.11 16.77
C ALA A 167 -4.81 -7.59 15.37
N LEU A 168 -5.47 -6.51 14.92
CA LEU A 168 -5.20 -5.85 13.64
C LEU A 168 -3.78 -5.29 13.59
N SER A 169 -3.34 -4.64 14.67
CA SER A 169 -1.99 -4.08 14.76
C SER A 169 -0.92 -5.17 14.65
N VAL A 170 -1.11 -6.29 15.34
CA VAL A 170 -0.20 -7.45 15.24
C VAL A 170 -0.21 -8.01 13.83
N LEU A 171 -1.39 -8.35 13.29
CA LEU A 171 -1.53 -8.94 11.96
C LEU A 171 -0.88 -8.07 10.88
N TYR A 172 -1.11 -6.76 10.91
CA TYR A 172 -0.50 -5.82 9.98
C TYR A 172 1.03 -5.75 10.14
N SER A 173 1.53 -5.78 11.38
CA SER A 173 2.97 -5.69 11.68
C SER A 173 3.78 -6.92 11.26
N LEU A 174 3.15 -8.07 11.06
CA LEU A 174 3.82 -9.31 10.63
C LEU A 174 4.34 -9.23 9.19
N HIS A 175 3.79 -8.35 8.35
CA HIS A 175 4.15 -8.23 6.92
C HIS A 175 4.01 -9.55 6.16
N VAL A 176 2.89 -10.22 6.41
CA VAL A 176 2.54 -11.52 5.82
C VAL A 176 2.69 -11.54 4.30
N SER A 177 3.35 -12.57 3.77
CA SER A 177 3.52 -12.78 2.33
C SER A 177 2.20 -13.01 1.61
N GLU A 178 2.09 -12.59 0.35
CA GLU A 178 0.91 -12.76 -0.50
C GLU A 178 0.38 -14.21 -0.55
N ALA A 179 1.28 -15.20 -0.68
CA ALA A 179 0.89 -16.62 -0.73
C ALA A 179 0.20 -17.09 0.55
N LYS A 180 0.63 -16.61 1.71
CA LYS A 180 0.00 -16.93 3.00
C LYS A 180 -1.30 -16.15 3.20
N LEU A 181 -1.33 -14.87 2.80
CA LEU A 181 -2.56 -14.08 2.84
C LEU A 181 -3.66 -14.76 2.05
N ARG A 182 -3.36 -15.24 0.83
CA ARG A 182 -4.32 -15.97 0.00
C ARG A 182 -4.98 -17.16 0.70
N ASN A 183 -4.27 -17.84 1.60
CA ASN A 183 -4.82 -18.97 2.35
C ASN A 183 -5.82 -18.56 3.45
N ILE A 184 -5.81 -17.29 3.85
CA ILE A 184 -6.64 -16.75 4.95
C ILE A 184 -7.76 -15.85 4.40
N VAL A 185 -7.64 -15.37 3.15
CA VAL A 185 -8.71 -14.56 2.54
C VAL A 185 -9.94 -15.43 2.29
N ASP A 186 -10.93 -15.29 3.16
CA ASP A 186 -12.27 -15.82 3.01
C ASP A 186 -13.31 -14.69 3.08
N VAL A 187 -14.58 -15.06 2.90
CA VAL A 187 -15.69 -14.10 2.95
C VAL A 187 -15.83 -13.54 4.37
N GLU A 188 -15.65 -14.37 5.39
CA GLU A 188 -15.85 -14.01 6.80
C GLU A 188 -14.88 -12.93 7.27
N ILE A 189 -13.58 -13.04 6.95
CA ILE A 189 -12.58 -12.03 7.33
C ILE A 189 -12.81 -10.72 6.60
N VAL A 190 -13.22 -10.76 5.33
CA VAL A 190 -13.55 -9.56 4.54
C VAL A 190 -14.74 -8.84 5.17
N GLU A 191 -15.77 -9.58 5.57
CA GLU A 191 -16.93 -9.03 6.25
C GLU A 191 -16.56 -8.42 7.60
N SER A 192 -15.79 -9.14 8.43
CA SER A 192 -15.32 -8.65 9.72
C SER A 192 -14.49 -7.37 9.61
N LEU A 193 -13.55 -7.30 8.66
CA LEU A 193 -12.75 -6.09 8.44
C LEU A 193 -13.61 -4.90 8.03
N ALA A 194 -14.63 -5.14 7.21
CA ALA A 194 -15.51 -4.08 6.74
C ALA A 194 -16.48 -3.60 7.83
N ILE A 195 -16.95 -4.49 8.73
CA ILE A 195 -17.64 -4.08 9.98
C ILE A 195 -16.72 -3.18 10.84
N ILE A 196 -15.45 -3.56 10.98
CA ILE A 196 -14.49 -2.75 11.76
C ILE A 196 -14.24 -1.39 11.10
N MET A 197 -14.24 -1.30 9.76
CA MET A 197 -14.17 -0.03 9.05
C MET A 197 -15.34 0.91 9.38
N GLN A 198 -16.50 0.37 9.72
CA GLN A 198 -17.70 1.12 10.08
C GLN A 198 -17.68 1.59 11.54
N THR A 199 -17.33 0.70 12.48
CA THR A 199 -17.53 0.95 13.92
C THR A 199 -16.25 1.14 14.73
N GLY A 200 -15.08 0.92 14.13
CA GLY A 200 -13.79 0.92 14.83
C GLY A 200 -13.24 2.31 15.17
N THR A 201 -12.17 2.34 15.97
CA THR A 201 -11.34 3.55 16.17
C THR A 201 -10.64 3.95 14.88
N TYR A 202 -10.13 5.18 14.79
CA TYR A 202 -9.35 5.60 13.63
C TYR A 202 -8.19 4.65 13.30
N ASP A 203 -7.48 4.15 14.31
CA ASP A 203 -6.39 3.20 14.12
C ASP A 203 -6.88 1.85 13.59
N SER A 204 -7.94 1.29 14.17
CA SER A 204 -8.52 0.02 13.70
C SER A 204 -9.07 0.12 12.30
N ARG A 205 -9.77 1.21 11.96
CA ARG A 205 -10.27 1.47 10.62
C ARG A 205 -9.12 1.59 9.61
N ALA A 206 -8.02 2.25 9.99
CA ALA A 206 -6.82 2.34 9.16
C ALA A 206 -6.16 0.97 8.92
N TYR A 207 -5.97 0.17 9.98
CA TYR A 207 -5.42 -1.18 9.82
C TYR A 207 -6.35 -2.07 9.00
N ALA A 208 -7.66 -1.99 9.22
CA ALA A 208 -8.66 -2.78 8.52
C ALA A 208 -8.63 -2.51 7.01
N VAL A 209 -8.69 -1.25 6.56
CA VAL A 209 -8.63 -0.93 5.12
C VAL A 209 -7.29 -1.32 4.49
N MET A 210 -6.19 -1.22 5.25
CA MET A 210 -4.85 -1.56 4.78
C MET A 210 -4.67 -3.08 4.64
N LEU A 211 -5.24 -3.87 5.56
CA LEU A 211 -5.27 -5.33 5.47
C LEU A 211 -6.22 -5.79 4.36
N LEU A 212 -7.41 -5.22 4.28
CA LEU A 212 -8.39 -5.48 3.24
C LEU A 212 -7.79 -5.25 1.84
N ASN A 213 -7.05 -4.14 1.65
CA ASN A 213 -6.33 -3.90 0.40
C ASN A 213 -5.36 -5.04 0.05
N LYS A 214 -4.53 -5.47 1.00
CA LYS A 214 -3.56 -6.55 0.76
C LYS A 214 -4.22 -7.89 0.49
N MET A 215 -5.33 -8.17 1.18
CA MET A 215 -6.08 -9.42 1.03
C MET A 215 -6.79 -9.48 -0.33
N LEU A 216 -7.49 -8.41 -0.73
CA LEU A 216 -8.20 -8.39 -2.01
C LEU A 216 -7.25 -8.31 -3.22
N GLU A 217 -6.02 -7.82 -3.06
CA GLU A 217 -4.98 -7.84 -4.09
C GLU A 217 -4.53 -9.28 -4.45
N VAL A 218 -4.68 -10.24 -3.54
CA VAL A 218 -4.28 -11.65 -3.75
C VAL A 218 -5.46 -12.61 -3.91
N ALA A 219 -6.69 -12.11 -3.77
CA ALA A 219 -7.93 -12.87 -3.85
C ALA A 219 -8.23 -13.34 -5.29
N GLU A 220 -9.05 -14.37 -5.42
CA GLU A 220 -9.40 -14.89 -6.75
C GLU A 220 -10.37 -13.95 -7.47
N PRO A 221 -10.20 -13.72 -8.79
CA PRO A 221 -11.09 -12.81 -9.54
C PRO A 221 -12.58 -13.12 -9.41
N ALA A 222 -12.94 -14.39 -9.25
CA ALA A 222 -14.32 -14.83 -9.04
C ALA A 222 -14.94 -14.30 -7.74
N GLN A 223 -14.15 -14.13 -6.68
CA GLN A 223 -14.60 -13.56 -5.40
C GLN A 223 -14.82 -12.04 -5.51
N LEU A 224 -14.09 -11.39 -6.43
CA LEU A 224 -14.08 -9.92 -6.55
C LEU A 224 -15.20 -9.37 -7.43
N THR A 225 -15.86 -10.18 -8.26
CA THR A 225 -16.92 -9.71 -9.18
C THR A 225 -18.27 -9.47 -8.50
N CYS A 226 -18.50 -10.07 -7.33
CA CYS A 226 -19.77 -10.08 -6.60
C CYS A 226 -19.64 -9.51 -5.18
N LEU A 227 -18.78 -8.52 -4.97
CA LEU A 227 -18.64 -7.84 -3.68
C LEU A 227 -19.90 -7.06 -3.31
N ALA A 228 -20.24 -7.03 -2.03
CA ALA A 228 -21.42 -6.37 -1.52
C ALA A 228 -21.31 -4.83 -1.60
N ASP A 229 -22.44 -4.15 -1.75
CA ASP A 229 -22.50 -2.70 -2.00
C ASP A 229 -21.98 -1.90 -0.80
N TRP A 230 -22.31 -2.34 0.41
CA TRP A 230 -21.91 -1.71 1.67
C TRP A 230 -20.39 -1.67 1.86
N LEU A 231 -19.63 -2.62 1.31
CA LEU A 231 -18.17 -2.59 1.33
C LEU A 231 -17.64 -1.31 0.69
N PHE A 232 -18.21 -0.91 -0.45
CA PHE A 232 -17.80 0.30 -1.16
C PHE A 232 -18.20 1.56 -0.41
N THR A 233 -19.36 1.54 0.27
CA THR A 233 -19.76 2.62 1.20
C THR A 233 -18.71 2.84 2.28
N GLU A 234 -18.22 1.77 2.91
CA GLU A 234 -17.20 1.88 3.96
C GLU A 234 -15.83 2.32 3.42
N VAL A 235 -15.41 1.84 2.24
CA VAL A 235 -14.17 2.31 1.59
C VAL A 235 -14.25 3.81 1.29
N VAL A 236 -15.39 4.28 0.78
CA VAL A 236 -15.61 5.72 0.51
C VAL A 236 -15.66 6.52 1.81
N GLN A 237 -16.24 5.98 2.88
CA GLN A 237 -16.27 6.64 4.18
C GLN A 237 -14.86 6.80 4.79
N VAL A 238 -13.98 5.81 4.64
CA VAL A 238 -12.57 5.93 5.03
C VAL A 238 -11.85 7.06 4.28
N LEU A 239 -12.13 7.22 2.97
CA LEU A 239 -11.62 8.35 2.21
C LEU A 239 -12.16 9.66 2.75
N ARG A 240 -13.48 9.75 2.98
CA ARG A 240 -14.17 10.93 3.50
C ARG A 240 -13.59 11.39 4.84
N ASP A 241 -13.32 10.46 5.75
CA ASP A 241 -12.88 10.77 7.11
C ASP A 241 -11.40 11.16 7.21
N ARG A 242 -10.62 11.05 6.13
CA ARG A 242 -9.19 11.44 6.07
C ARG A 242 -8.33 10.81 7.19
N ILE A 243 -8.65 9.57 7.58
CA ILE A 243 -8.08 8.88 8.75
C ILE A 243 -6.54 8.96 8.80
N SER A 244 -5.88 8.58 7.71
CA SER A 244 -4.43 8.71 7.56
C SER A 244 -4.05 8.60 6.09
N GLN A 245 -2.87 9.12 5.72
CA GLN A 245 -2.35 9.01 4.35
C GLN A 245 -2.19 7.55 3.88
N ARG A 246 -1.85 6.63 4.80
CA ARG A 246 -1.72 5.20 4.47
C ARG A 246 -3.09 4.58 4.20
N ALA A 247 -4.10 4.91 5.02
CA ALA A 247 -5.48 4.47 4.83
C ALA A 247 -6.07 5.02 3.52
N THR A 248 -5.86 6.31 3.23
CA THR A 248 -6.30 6.94 1.97
C THR A 248 -5.72 6.23 0.75
N LYS A 249 -4.41 5.95 0.75
CA LYS A 249 -3.78 5.20 -0.34
C LYS A 249 -4.33 3.78 -0.45
N ALA A 250 -4.54 3.08 0.65
CA ALA A 250 -5.12 1.74 0.61
C ALA A 250 -6.55 1.75 0.04
N ALA A 251 -7.39 2.68 0.48
CA ALA A 251 -8.74 2.86 -0.04
C ALA A 251 -8.77 3.21 -1.53
N LEU A 252 -7.89 4.12 -1.99
CA LEU A 252 -7.78 4.45 -3.42
C LEU A 252 -7.29 3.25 -4.25
N LYS A 253 -6.33 2.45 -3.75
CA LYS A 253 -5.90 1.22 -4.42
C LYS A 253 -7.05 0.24 -4.56
N LEU A 254 -7.84 0.03 -3.50
CA LEU A 254 -9.05 -0.79 -3.53
C LEU A 254 -10.03 -0.31 -4.60
N LEU A 255 -10.35 0.99 -4.63
CA LEU A 255 -11.26 1.52 -5.65
C LEU A 255 -10.72 1.31 -7.07
N ILE A 256 -9.43 1.55 -7.31
CA ILE A 256 -8.79 1.38 -8.62
C ILE A 256 -8.80 -0.10 -9.06
N HIS A 257 -8.49 -1.01 -8.13
CA HIS A 257 -8.38 -2.44 -8.41
C HIS A 257 -9.76 -3.10 -8.62
N LEU A 258 -10.74 -2.76 -7.77
CA LEU A 258 -12.05 -3.44 -7.74
C LEU A 258 -13.05 -2.86 -8.75
N SER A 259 -13.00 -1.56 -9.04
CA SER A 259 -13.99 -0.91 -9.92
C SER A 259 -14.09 -1.53 -11.33
N PRO A 260 -12.98 -1.91 -12.01
CA PRO A 260 -13.06 -2.55 -13.32
C PRO A 260 -13.76 -3.92 -13.33
N LEU A 261 -13.93 -4.56 -12.16
CA LEU A 261 -14.43 -5.92 -12.04
C LEU A 261 -15.96 -5.95 -11.87
N GLY A 262 -16.63 -6.83 -12.62
CA GLY A 262 -18.07 -7.07 -12.48
C GLY A 262 -18.92 -5.79 -12.54
N ARG A 263 -19.84 -5.64 -11.59
CA ARG A 263 -20.70 -4.45 -11.42
C ARG A 263 -20.15 -3.44 -10.40
N ASN A 264 -18.94 -3.65 -9.89
CA ASN A 264 -18.40 -2.88 -8.77
C ASN A 264 -18.30 -1.39 -9.07
N ARG A 265 -17.95 -0.99 -10.30
CA ARG A 265 -17.93 0.42 -10.70
C ARG A 265 -19.25 1.15 -10.43
N ILE A 266 -20.39 0.54 -10.72
CA ILE A 266 -21.70 1.17 -10.47
C ILE A 266 -21.93 1.31 -8.96
N LYS A 267 -21.55 0.28 -8.19
CA LYS A 267 -21.63 0.29 -6.73
C LYS A 267 -20.75 1.36 -6.10
N VAL A 268 -19.53 1.54 -6.59
CA VAL A 268 -18.59 2.59 -6.16
C VAL A 268 -19.15 3.98 -6.44
N VAL A 269 -19.77 4.19 -7.61
CA VAL A 269 -20.44 5.46 -7.92
C VAL A 269 -21.63 5.69 -6.98
N ALA A 270 -22.50 4.69 -6.81
CA ALA A 270 -23.66 4.76 -5.91
C ALA A 270 -23.29 4.99 -4.44
N ALA A 271 -22.12 4.53 -4.01
CA ALA A 271 -21.55 4.79 -2.69
C ALA A 271 -21.10 6.25 -2.48
N GLY A 272 -21.21 7.12 -3.50
CA GLY A 272 -20.84 8.53 -3.41
C GLY A 272 -19.33 8.77 -3.52
N ALA A 273 -18.61 7.92 -4.25
CA ALA A 273 -17.16 8.08 -4.42
C ALA A 273 -16.77 9.36 -5.17
N MET A 274 -17.54 9.76 -6.19
CA MET A 274 -17.14 10.87 -7.08
C MET A 274 -16.98 12.21 -6.35
N PRO A 275 -17.94 12.67 -5.50
CA PRO A 275 -17.76 13.88 -4.70
C PRO A 275 -16.53 13.83 -3.78
N VAL A 276 -16.32 12.70 -3.08
CA VAL A 276 -15.19 12.52 -2.16
C VAL A 276 -13.85 12.58 -2.91
N LEU A 277 -13.77 12.01 -4.11
CA LEU A 277 -12.60 12.07 -4.97
C LEU A 277 -12.33 13.51 -5.47
N LEU A 278 -13.37 14.27 -5.80
CA LEU A 278 -13.22 15.68 -6.19
C LEU A 278 -12.70 16.55 -5.04
N GLU A 279 -13.22 16.36 -3.83
CA GLU A 279 -12.74 17.05 -2.62
C GLU A 279 -11.26 16.75 -2.36
N LEU A 280 -10.84 15.48 -2.48
CA LEU A 280 -9.43 15.10 -2.34
C LEU A 280 -8.52 15.83 -3.34
N LEU A 281 -8.97 15.99 -4.60
CA LEU A 281 -8.22 16.78 -5.59
C LEU A 281 -8.18 18.27 -5.24
N LEU A 282 -9.24 18.83 -4.65
CA LEU A 282 -9.29 20.23 -4.24
C LEU A 282 -8.31 20.54 -3.10
N GLU A 283 -8.22 19.65 -2.11
CA GLU A 283 -7.32 19.79 -0.96
C GLU A 283 -5.83 19.72 -1.39
N HIS A 284 -5.52 18.86 -2.36
CA HIS A 284 -4.14 18.54 -2.72
C HIS A 284 -3.63 19.44 -3.85
N ASN A 285 -3.32 20.70 -3.52
CA ASN A 285 -2.73 21.68 -4.45
C ASN A 285 -1.20 21.86 -4.31
N SER A 286 -0.55 21.13 -3.39
CA SER A 286 0.89 21.15 -3.17
C SER A 286 1.66 20.26 -4.15
N LEU A 287 2.88 20.66 -4.52
CA LEU A 287 3.81 19.90 -5.39
C LEU A 287 4.66 18.88 -4.62
N ALA A 288 4.40 18.65 -3.33
CA ALA A 288 5.08 17.60 -2.58
C ALA A 288 4.77 16.20 -3.17
N SER A 289 5.81 15.37 -3.28
CA SER A 289 5.77 14.06 -3.97
C SER A 289 4.65 13.13 -3.50
N GLU A 290 4.32 13.18 -2.21
CA GLU A 290 3.25 12.40 -1.61
C GLU A 290 1.86 12.83 -2.10
N HIS A 291 1.62 14.14 -2.29
CA HIS A 291 0.37 14.65 -2.83
C HIS A 291 0.21 14.32 -4.32
N ILE A 292 1.32 14.28 -5.07
CA ILE A 292 1.33 13.89 -6.49
C ILE A 292 0.77 12.47 -6.64
N ARG A 293 1.28 11.51 -5.86
CA ARG A 293 0.82 10.11 -5.92
C ARG A 293 -0.66 9.97 -5.61
N VAL A 294 -1.16 10.69 -4.59
CA VAL A 294 -2.59 10.68 -4.25
C VAL A 294 -3.42 11.26 -5.41
N CYS A 295 -3.00 12.37 -6.02
CA CYS A 295 -3.70 12.96 -7.17
C CYS A 295 -3.74 12.02 -8.38
N GLU A 296 -2.64 11.34 -8.69
CA GLU A 296 -2.57 10.33 -9.76
C GLU A 296 -3.55 9.18 -9.51
N MET A 297 -3.62 8.69 -8.27
CA MET A 297 -4.55 7.62 -7.89
C MET A 297 -6.00 8.08 -7.98
N VAL A 298 -6.31 9.28 -7.47
CA VAL A 298 -7.66 9.84 -7.55
C VAL A 298 -8.10 10.01 -9.00
N LEU A 299 -7.27 10.61 -9.86
CA LEU A 299 -7.58 10.75 -11.28
C LEU A 299 -7.69 9.39 -12.00
N THR A 300 -6.92 8.39 -11.57
CA THR A 300 -7.05 7.03 -12.09
C THR A 300 -8.39 6.40 -11.71
N ALA A 301 -8.82 6.54 -10.45
CA ALA A 301 -10.14 6.09 -10.00
C ALA A 301 -11.25 6.81 -10.79
N MET A 302 -11.19 8.13 -10.91
CA MET A 302 -12.17 8.91 -11.67
C MET A 302 -12.21 8.52 -13.16
N ASP A 303 -11.06 8.28 -13.83
CA ASP A 303 -11.00 7.76 -15.21
C ASP A 303 -11.72 6.42 -15.34
N ILE A 304 -11.61 5.53 -14.35
CA ILE A 304 -12.33 4.25 -14.34
C ILE A 304 -13.83 4.48 -14.17
N LEU A 305 -14.24 5.29 -13.18
CA LEU A 305 -15.67 5.56 -12.91
C LEU A 305 -16.36 6.23 -14.11
N CYS A 306 -15.70 7.18 -14.77
CA CYS A 306 -16.24 7.89 -15.94
C CYS A 306 -16.40 7.02 -17.20
N ARG A 307 -15.98 5.74 -17.17
CA ARG A 307 -16.33 4.76 -18.21
C ARG A 307 -17.77 4.26 -18.10
N SER A 308 -18.50 4.66 -17.07
CA SER A 308 -19.94 4.40 -16.87
C SER A 308 -20.74 5.70 -17.02
N ALA A 309 -22.03 5.61 -17.36
CA ALA A 309 -22.89 6.78 -17.51
C ALA A 309 -23.14 7.46 -16.16
N GLU A 310 -23.33 6.65 -15.13
CA GLU A 310 -23.51 7.02 -13.74
C GLU A 310 -22.31 7.82 -13.23
N GLY A 311 -21.09 7.33 -13.46
CA GLY A 311 -19.87 8.03 -13.03
C GLY A 311 -19.69 9.39 -13.73
N ARG A 312 -20.10 9.51 -14.99
CA ARG A 312 -20.10 10.82 -15.69
C ARG A 312 -21.19 11.75 -15.16
N ALA A 313 -22.39 11.23 -14.92
CA ALA A 313 -23.48 12.01 -14.35
C ALA A 313 -23.12 12.58 -12.98
N GLU A 314 -22.52 11.78 -12.10
CA GLU A 314 -22.03 12.23 -10.79
C GLU A 314 -20.88 13.24 -10.87
N LEU A 315 -20.01 13.14 -11.88
CA LEU A 315 -18.97 14.15 -12.10
C LEU A 315 -19.58 15.49 -12.50
N LEU A 316 -20.60 15.46 -13.37
CA LEU A 316 -21.27 16.65 -13.93
C LEU A 316 -22.32 17.24 -12.98
N SER A 317 -22.82 16.48 -12.00
CA SER A 317 -23.72 17.00 -10.96
C SER A 317 -22.99 17.94 -10.01
N HIS A 318 -21.68 17.78 -9.86
CA HIS A 318 -20.84 18.64 -9.04
C HIS A 318 -20.36 19.87 -9.83
N GLU A 319 -20.72 21.08 -9.39
CA GLU A 319 -20.46 22.35 -10.12
C GLU A 319 -18.98 22.58 -10.47
N ALA A 320 -18.06 22.18 -9.60
CA ALA A 320 -16.62 22.29 -9.84
C ALA A 320 -15.99 21.09 -10.57
N GLY A 321 -16.76 20.07 -10.98
CA GLY A 321 -16.25 18.79 -11.46
C GLY A 321 -15.27 18.92 -12.64
N ILE A 322 -15.71 19.59 -13.71
CA ILE A 322 -14.88 19.83 -14.91
C ILE A 322 -13.69 20.75 -14.58
N ALA A 323 -13.94 21.79 -13.80
CA ALA A 323 -12.91 22.75 -13.40
C ALA A 323 -11.76 22.06 -12.64
N VAL A 324 -12.08 21.23 -11.65
CA VAL A 324 -11.11 20.51 -10.80
C VAL A 324 -10.29 19.53 -11.63
N VAL A 325 -10.94 18.71 -12.47
CA VAL A 325 -10.23 17.76 -13.34
C VAL A 325 -9.31 18.50 -14.31
N SER A 326 -9.82 19.53 -14.99
CA SER A 326 -9.03 20.29 -15.96
C SER A 326 -7.85 21.00 -15.29
N LYS A 327 -8.00 21.51 -14.06
CA LYS A 327 -6.93 22.17 -13.30
C LYS A 327 -5.72 21.27 -13.07
N LYS A 328 -5.89 19.94 -13.04
CA LYS A 328 -4.76 19.01 -12.81
C LYS A 328 -3.92 18.73 -14.07
N ILE A 329 -4.43 19.07 -15.26
CA ILE A 329 -3.69 18.95 -16.53
C ILE A 329 -2.45 19.85 -16.49
N LEU A 330 -1.28 19.27 -16.77
CA LEU A 330 0.04 19.90 -16.76
C LEU A 330 0.49 20.50 -15.41
N ARG A 331 -0.21 20.19 -14.30
CA ARG A 331 0.12 20.73 -12.97
C ARG A 331 0.60 19.71 -11.95
N VAL A 332 0.35 18.42 -12.17
CA VAL A 332 0.66 17.35 -11.21
C VAL A 332 1.76 16.45 -11.74
N SER A 333 1.47 15.73 -12.82
CA SER A 333 2.42 14.84 -13.50
C SER A 333 1.92 14.52 -14.91
N HIS A 334 2.74 13.88 -15.73
CA HIS A 334 2.31 13.39 -17.04
C HIS A 334 1.20 12.33 -16.91
N ALA A 335 1.32 11.41 -15.95
CA ALA A 335 0.30 10.39 -15.71
C ALA A 335 -1.04 11.01 -15.28
N ALA A 336 -1.02 11.98 -14.37
CA ALA A 336 -2.21 12.73 -13.97
C ALA A 336 -2.83 13.47 -15.16
N SER A 337 -2.02 14.10 -16.01
CA SER A 337 -2.49 14.81 -17.20
C SER A 337 -3.17 13.86 -18.19
N GLU A 338 -2.58 12.69 -18.44
CA GLU A 338 -3.19 11.65 -19.29
C GLU A 338 -4.57 11.24 -18.74
N ARG A 339 -4.67 10.95 -17.44
CA ARG A 339 -5.95 10.56 -16.81
C ARG A 339 -6.99 11.66 -16.89
N ALA A 340 -6.62 12.91 -16.61
CA ALA A 340 -7.52 14.05 -16.69
C ALA A 340 -8.04 14.28 -18.11
N VAL A 341 -7.17 14.22 -19.13
CA VAL A 341 -7.58 14.34 -20.53
C VAL A 341 -8.52 13.21 -20.95
N ARG A 342 -8.29 11.98 -20.48
CA ARG A 342 -9.20 10.84 -20.72
C ARG A 342 -10.58 10.99 -20.08
N ILE A 343 -10.64 11.53 -18.86
CA ILE A 343 -11.91 11.86 -18.21
C ILE A 343 -12.68 12.87 -19.07
N LEU A 344 -12.01 13.94 -19.52
CA LEU A 344 -12.62 14.95 -20.39
C LEU A 344 -13.04 14.39 -21.75
N LEU A 345 -12.28 13.45 -22.33
CA LEU A 345 -12.72 12.74 -23.54
C LEU A 345 -14.01 11.96 -23.28
N SER A 346 -14.09 11.21 -22.17
CA SER A 346 -15.28 10.44 -21.84
C SER A 346 -16.52 11.34 -21.69
N VAL A 347 -16.37 12.47 -21.00
CA VAL A 347 -17.42 13.50 -20.88
C VAL A 347 -17.79 14.07 -22.24
N SER A 348 -16.82 14.49 -23.04
CA SER A 348 -17.06 15.11 -24.36
C SER A 348 -17.80 14.16 -25.29
N ARG A 349 -17.37 12.89 -25.34
CA ARG A 349 -17.89 11.90 -26.27
C ARG A 349 -19.29 11.39 -25.90
N PHE A 350 -19.59 11.26 -24.61
CA PHE A 350 -20.81 10.58 -24.15
C PHE A 350 -21.76 11.45 -23.34
N SER A 351 -21.36 12.67 -22.98
CA SER A 351 -22.13 13.60 -22.14
C SER A 351 -21.96 15.07 -22.56
N GLY A 352 -21.44 15.33 -23.77
CA GLY A 352 -21.18 16.66 -24.33
C GLY A 352 -22.43 17.41 -24.78
N THR A 353 -23.32 17.76 -23.84
CA THR A 353 -24.44 18.68 -24.12
C THR A 353 -23.92 20.10 -24.35
N PRO A 354 -24.68 20.99 -25.03
CA PRO A 354 -24.25 22.38 -25.23
C PRO A 354 -23.85 23.09 -23.94
N ARG A 355 -24.58 22.85 -22.84
CA ARG A 355 -24.25 23.38 -21.52
C ARG A 355 -22.91 22.89 -20.99
N VAL A 356 -22.61 21.60 -21.13
CA VAL A 356 -21.33 21.01 -20.69
C VAL A 356 -20.18 21.56 -21.53
N LEU A 357 -20.36 21.69 -22.84
CA LEU A 357 -19.32 22.23 -23.74
C LEU A 357 -19.05 23.72 -23.48
N GLU A 358 -20.09 24.50 -23.14
CA GLU A 358 -19.98 25.90 -22.69
C GLU A 358 -19.21 25.98 -21.37
N GLU A 359 -19.53 25.15 -20.37
CA GLU A 359 -18.83 25.09 -19.09
C GLU A 359 -17.35 24.73 -19.28
N MET A 360 -17.05 23.70 -20.09
CA MET A 360 -15.67 23.31 -20.44
C MET A 360 -14.87 24.48 -21.01
N LEU A 361 -15.52 25.31 -21.83
CA LEU A 361 -14.92 26.50 -22.42
C LEU A 361 -14.67 27.58 -21.36
N GLN A 362 -15.65 27.86 -20.50
CA GLN A 362 -15.56 28.85 -19.42
C GLN A 362 -14.46 28.51 -18.40
N VAL A 363 -14.31 27.23 -18.03
CA VAL A 363 -13.26 26.78 -17.08
C VAL A 363 -11.89 26.59 -17.75
N GLY A 364 -11.80 26.94 -19.05
CA GLY A 364 -10.55 26.95 -19.82
C GLY A 364 -10.02 25.55 -20.13
N VAL A 365 -10.87 24.57 -20.42
CA VAL A 365 -10.45 23.24 -20.90
C VAL A 365 -9.76 23.36 -22.26
N VAL A 366 -10.34 24.11 -23.20
CA VAL A 366 -9.82 24.26 -24.56
C VAL A 366 -8.38 24.77 -24.55
N THR A 367 -8.11 25.83 -23.78
CA THR A 367 -6.77 26.38 -23.55
C THR A 367 -5.79 25.31 -23.07
N LYS A 368 -6.18 24.50 -22.07
CA LYS A 368 -5.30 23.45 -21.52
C LYS A 368 -5.05 22.33 -22.53
N LEU A 369 -6.03 21.96 -23.33
CA LEU A 369 -5.86 20.96 -24.40
C LEU A 369 -4.90 21.45 -25.49
N CYS A 370 -5.00 22.71 -25.91
CA CYS A 370 -4.03 23.29 -26.84
C CYS A 370 -2.61 23.29 -26.25
N LEU A 371 -2.46 23.63 -24.97
CA LEU A 371 -1.15 23.58 -24.29
C LEU A 371 -0.58 22.16 -24.23
N VAL A 372 -1.42 21.13 -24.02
CA VAL A 372 -0.99 19.72 -24.08
C VAL A 372 -0.37 19.35 -25.43
N LEU A 373 -0.83 19.94 -26.54
CA LEU A 373 -0.25 19.70 -27.85
C LEU A 373 1.15 20.33 -28.00
N GLN A 374 1.38 21.48 -27.33
CA GLN A 374 2.62 22.25 -27.42
C GLN A 374 3.75 21.70 -26.56
N VAL A 375 3.43 21.24 -25.34
CA VAL A 375 4.44 20.76 -24.39
C VAL A 375 4.83 19.30 -24.64
N GLU A 376 5.92 18.85 -24.02
CA GLU A 376 6.28 17.44 -24.03
C GLU A 376 5.23 16.63 -23.25
N CYS A 377 4.49 15.79 -23.97
CA CYS A 377 3.47 14.88 -23.46
C CYS A 377 3.50 13.61 -24.31
N SER A 378 2.98 12.50 -23.78
CA SER A 378 2.91 11.24 -24.53
C SER A 378 2.06 11.41 -25.81
N SER A 379 2.43 10.73 -26.90
CA SER A 379 1.70 10.86 -28.18
C SER A 379 0.22 10.51 -28.00
N ARG A 380 -0.08 9.46 -27.23
CA ARG A 380 -1.44 9.07 -26.85
C ARG A 380 -2.23 10.22 -26.20
N THR A 381 -1.61 10.98 -25.31
CA THR A 381 -2.29 12.12 -24.66
C THR A 381 -2.56 13.25 -25.66
N LYS A 382 -1.61 13.53 -26.56
CA LYS A 382 -1.77 14.53 -27.63
C LYS A 382 -2.84 14.12 -28.64
N GLU A 383 -2.91 12.84 -29.00
CA GLU A 383 -3.95 12.28 -29.87
C GLU A 383 -5.33 12.41 -29.22
N THR A 384 -5.44 12.06 -27.93
CA THR A 384 -6.68 12.20 -27.16
C THR A 384 -7.12 13.68 -27.08
N ALA A 385 -6.20 14.61 -26.81
CA ALA A 385 -6.49 16.04 -26.78
C ALA A 385 -6.93 16.58 -28.15
N THR A 386 -6.24 16.17 -29.22
CA THR A 386 -6.59 16.49 -30.61
C THR A 386 -8.01 16.01 -30.95
N GLU A 387 -8.38 14.80 -30.52
CA GLU A 387 -9.70 14.25 -30.76
C GLU A 387 -10.80 15.08 -30.09
N ILE A 388 -10.61 15.45 -28.82
CA ILE A 388 -11.57 16.29 -28.06
C ILE A 388 -11.78 17.63 -28.78
N LEU A 389 -10.69 18.28 -29.22
CA LEU A 389 -10.74 19.56 -29.94
C LEU A 389 -11.49 19.41 -31.27
N ARG A 390 -11.16 18.42 -32.10
CA ARG A 390 -11.82 18.19 -33.39
C ARG A 390 -13.31 17.90 -33.24
N MET A 391 -13.67 17.04 -32.28
CA MET A 391 -15.05 16.63 -32.05
C MET A 391 -15.97 17.82 -31.72
N ASN A 392 -15.44 18.82 -31.01
CA ASN A 392 -16.21 19.96 -30.51
C ASN A 392 -15.86 21.28 -31.23
N ALA A 393 -15.18 21.21 -32.38
CA ALA A 393 -14.70 22.36 -33.12
C ALA A 393 -15.83 23.34 -33.47
N ARG A 394 -17.03 22.86 -33.80
CA ARG A 394 -18.17 23.74 -34.13
C ARG A 394 -18.57 24.66 -32.98
N THR A 395 -18.41 24.21 -31.74
CA THR A 395 -18.79 24.97 -30.54
C THR A 395 -17.65 25.84 -30.03
N TRP A 396 -16.41 25.37 -30.15
CA TRP A 396 -15.26 26.05 -29.54
C TRP A 396 -14.45 26.91 -30.52
N ASN A 397 -14.49 26.61 -31.82
CA ASN A 397 -13.73 27.36 -32.80
C ASN A 397 -14.23 28.81 -32.87
N ASN A 398 -13.31 29.77 -32.88
CA ASN A 398 -13.58 31.22 -32.82
C ASN A 398 -14.26 31.75 -31.54
N SER A 399 -14.35 30.94 -30.48
CA SER A 399 -14.88 31.44 -29.21
C SER A 399 -13.95 32.51 -28.60
N PRO A 400 -14.50 33.62 -28.06
CA PRO A 400 -13.71 34.68 -27.44
C PRO A 400 -12.95 34.22 -26.18
N CYS A 401 -13.34 33.10 -25.58
CA CYS A 401 -12.67 32.55 -24.40
C CYS A 401 -11.37 31.79 -24.75
N VAL A 402 -11.10 31.53 -26.02
CA VAL A 402 -9.86 30.90 -26.47
C VAL A 402 -8.86 31.98 -26.88
N PRO A 403 -7.68 32.08 -26.24
CA PRO A 403 -6.66 33.04 -26.63
C PRO A 403 -6.27 32.90 -28.11
N ARG A 404 -6.20 34.01 -28.85
CA ARG A 404 -5.89 34.01 -30.29
C ARG A 404 -4.57 33.31 -30.62
N SER A 405 -3.58 33.37 -29.72
CA SER A 405 -2.29 32.68 -29.84
C SER A 405 -2.40 31.15 -29.84
N LEU A 406 -3.50 30.60 -29.33
CA LEU A 406 -3.75 29.15 -29.27
C LEU A 406 -4.64 28.65 -30.42
N LEU A 407 -5.28 29.55 -31.18
CA LEU A 407 -6.10 29.19 -32.33
C LEU A 407 -5.26 28.57 -33.47
N SER A 408 -4.01 28.99 -33.64
CA SER A 408 -3.09 28.39 -34.62
C SER A 408 -2.71 26.95 -34.30
N TRP A 409 -2.90 26.53 -33.05
CA TRP A 409 -2.64 25.16 -32.57
C TRP A 409 -3.92 24.33 -32.49
N TYR A 410 -5.06 24.91 -32.86
CA TYR A 410 -6.28 24.14 -33.03
C TYR A 410 -6.07 23.16 -34.19
N PRO A 411 -6.35 21.86 -34.00
CA PRO A 411 -6.17 20.89 -35.06
C PRO A 411 -7.10 21.21 -36.23
N ASN A 412 -6.51 21.34 -37.42
CA ASN A 412 -7.24 21.41 -38.69
C ASN A 412 -8.07 20.14 -38.92
#